data_AF-A0A0G1AT89-F1
#
_entry.id   AF-A0A0G1AT89-F1
#
_cell.length_a   1.000
_cell.length_b   1.000
_cell.length_c   1.000
_cell.angle_alpha   90.00
_cell.angle_beta   90.00
_cell.angle_gamma   90.00
#
_symmetry.space_group_name_H-M   'P 1'
#
loop_
_entity.id
_entity.type
_entity.pdbx_description
1 polymer ?
#
loop_
_entity_poly.entity_id
_entity_poly.type
_entity_poly.pdbx_seq_one_letter_code
_entity_poly.pdbx_strand_id
1 'polypeptide(L)'
;MATKRNLQTQKVVSLGGGTGHFIWLRGATNHNDPVRNTAIASTWDSGGSSGELRVKEGILPPGDYMQCILGMMEDEEQLQEAIIILKDRAGGHPLVNQLAAKAEKAHHGVEGGIEGLKKLFRVRGNIIPVSLLDVDLNSETKNGNCFNREHLLDKLKGDPKFSLEDEVSRIFLEPLPKANPKALEAILAADKIIFPPGSPYTSIFPHLLIDGIPQAIQKTKGKLVIALNLMTTKGEDHHLTMTTWL
;
A
#
# COMPACT_ATOMS: atom_id res chain seq x y z
N MET A 1 29.53 -10.78 -11.73
CA MET A 1 29.20 -11.88 -10.80
C MET A 1 28.87 -11.25 -9.45
N ALA A 2 27.59 -11.14 -9.11
CA ALA A 2 27.17 -10.55 -7.84
C ALA A 2 27.60 -11.47 -6.68
N THR A 3 28.35 -10.91 -5.73
CA THR A 3 28.76 -11.55 -4.48
C THR A 3 27.52 -12.13 -3.80
N LYS A 4 27.55 -13.42 -3.42
CA LYS A 4 26.46 -14.06 -2.63
C LYS A 4 26.26 -13.23 -1.35
N ARG A 5 25.28 -12.33 -1.35
CA ARG A 5 24.84 -11.63 -0.15
C ARG A 5 24.27 -12.69 0.81
N ASN A 6 24.72 -12.69 2.06
CA ASN A 6 24.08 -13.47 3.11
C ASN A 6 22.70 -12.85 3.37
N LEU A 7 21.69 -13.34 2.65
CA LEU A 7 20.31 -12.92 2.82
C LEU A 7 19.73 -13.51 4.10
N GLN A 8 18.92 -12.71 4.79
CA GLN A 8 18.02 -13.23 5.81
C GLN A 8 16.99 -14.17 5.16
N THR A 9 16.38 -15.04 5.94
CA THR A 9 15.39 -16.01 5.46
C THR A 9 14.08 -15.98 6.25
N GLN A 10 13.83 -14.85 6.93
CA GLN A 10 12.63 -14.66 7.75
C GLN A 10 11.42 -14.40 6.85
N LYS A 11 10.26 -14.93 7.22
CA LYS A 11 8.97 -14.57 6.62
C LYS A 11 8.60 -13.17 7.07
N VAL A 12 8.74 -12.20 6.19
CA VAL A 12 8.47 -10.80 6.48
C VAL A 12 7.22 -10.37 5.72
N VAL A 13 6.24 -9.86 6.45
CA VAL A 13 5.00 -9.31 5.89
C VAL A 13 4.99 -7.81 6.12
N SER A 14 4.78 -7.02 5.09
CA SER A 14 4.58 -5.58 5.19
C SER A 14 3.17 -5.18 4.78
N LEU A 15 2.57 -4.23 5.48
CA LEU A 15 1.26 -3.66 5.17
C LEU A 15 1.44 -2.16 4.91
N GLY A 16 1.04 -1.67 3.74
CA GLY A 16 1.17 -0.26 3.42
C GLY A 16 0.85 0.07 1.96
N GLY A 17 1.04 1.34 1.63
CA GLY A 17 0.92 1.88 0.28
C GLY A 17 1.99 2.94 -0.01
N GLY A 18 2.00 3.44 -1.25
CA GLY A 18 2.78 4.58 -1.68
C GLY A 18 4.30 4.42 -1.58
N THR A 19 4.97 5.56 -1.48
CA THR A 19 6.43 5.68 -1.59
C THR A 19 7.18 5.10 -0.40
N GLY A 20 6.63 5.22 0.82
CA GLY A 20 7.27 4.67 2.02
C GLY A 20 7.32 3.14 2.01
N HIS A 21 6.24 2.50 1.55
CA HIS A 21 6.21 1.05 1.33
C HIS A 21 7.18 0.63 0.22
N PHE A 22 7.24 1.37 -0.91
CA PHE A 22 8.21 1.13 -1.99
C PHE A 22 9.66 1.14 -1.47
N ILE A 23 10.05 2.17 -0.71
CA ILE A 23 11.41 2.30 -0.17
C ILE A 23 11.73 1.14 0.79
N TRP A 24 10.79 0.79 1.66
CA TRP A 24 10.94 -0.36 2.54
C TRP A 24 11.15 -1.67 1.75
N LEU A 25 10.38 -1.87 0.68
CA LEU A 25 10.49 -3.05 -0.19
C LEU A 25 11.82 -3.13 -0.93
N ARG A 26 12.39 -2.00 -1.38
CA ARG A 26 13.76 -1.96 -1.91
C ARG A 26 14.75 -2.49 -0.88
N GLY A 27 14.65 -2.05 0.37
CA GLY A 27 15.48 -2.53 1.46
C GLY A 27 15.28 -4.03 1.73
N ALA A 28 14.03 -4.46 1.89
CA ALA A 28 13.68 -5.85 2.17
C ALA A 28 14.16 -6.80 1.07
N THR A 29 14.03 -6.42 -0.19
CA THR A 29 14.47 -7.22 -1.36
C THR A 29 15.99 -7.34 -1.42
N ASN A 30 16.72 -6.34 -0.95
CA ASN A 30 18.19 -6.34 -0.92
C ASN A 30 18.79 -7.13 0.25
N HIS A 31 18.05 -7.33 1.33
CA HIS A 31 18.57 -7.87 2.60
C HIS A 31 17.89 -9.18 3.08
N ASN A 32 16.73 -9.56 2.53
CA ASN A 32 16.02 -10.80 2.82
C ASN A 32 15.80 -11.59 1.54
N ASP A 33 15.65 -12.91 1.64
CA ASP A 33 15.29 -13.75 0.50
C ASP A 33 13.94 -13.28 -0.08
N PRO A 34 13.90 -12.80 -1.35
CA PRO A 34 12.70 -12.21 -1.93
C PRO A 34 11.46 -13.10 -1.83
N VAL A 35 11.58 -14.43 -1.94
CA VAL A 35 10.42 -15.35 -1.81
C VAL A 35 9.80 -15.35 -0.40
N ARG A 36 10.52 -14.83 0.60
CA ARG A 36 10.06 -14.71 1.99
C ARG A 36 9.46 -13.34 2.30
N ASN A 37 9.53 -12.38 1.36
CA ASN A 37 8.89 -11.08 1.48
C ASN A 37 7.45 -11.17 0.96
N THR A 38 6.51 -10.63 1.74
CA THR A 38 5.11 -10.48 1.34
C THR A 38 4.67 -9.04 1.56
N ALA A 39 4.31 -8.33 0.49
CA ALA A 39 3.67 -7.03 0.57
C ALA A 39 2.15 -7.20 0.50
N ILE A 40 1.46 -6.69 1.51
CA ILE A 40 0.02 -6.51 1.51
C ILE A 40 -0.23 -5.05 1.07
N ALA A 41 -0.80 -4.89 -0.11
CA ALA A 41 -1.03 -3.59 -0.74
C ALA A 41 -2.44 -3.07 -0.43
N SER A 42 -2.55 -1.77 -0.19
CA SER A 42 -3.80 -1.06 -0.04
C SER A 42 -4.66 -1.08 -1.31
N THR A 43 -5.99 -1.02 -1.13
CA THR A 43 -6.97 -1.13 -2.22
C THR A 43 -8.03 -0.03 -2.19
N TRP A 44 -7.77 1.08 -1.50
CA TRP A 44 -8.68 2.22 -1.33
C TRP A 44 -8.14 3.53 -1.93
N ASP A 45 -6.98 3.50 -2.60
CA ASP A 45 -6.45 4.67 -3.30
C ASP A 45 -7.51 5.19 -4.28
N SER A 46 -7.69 6.51 -4.25
CA SER A 46 -8.71 7.22 -5.03
C SER A 46 -8.13 8.43 -5.76
N GLY A 47 -6.82 8.67 -5.63
CA GLY A 47 -6.14 9.82 -6.17
C GLY A 47 -5.65 9.62 -7.60
N GLY A 48 -5.55 10.75 -8.30
CA GLY A 48 -4.91 10.86 -9.61
C GLY A 48 -5.33 9.78 -10.62
N SER A 49 -4.34 9.23 -11.32
CA SER A 49 -4.62 8.24 -12.36
C SER A 49 -5.10 6.88 -11.81
N SER A 50 -4.79 6.53 -10.56
CA SER A 50 -5.24 5.28 -9.97
C SER A 50 -6.75 5.31 -9.76
N GLY A 51 -7.25 6.40 -9.15
CA GLY A 51 -8.69 6.60 -8.91
C GLY A 51 -9.50 6.73 -10.20
N GLU A 52 -8.97 7.42 -11.22
CA GLU A 52 -9.64 7.53 -12.52
C GLU A 52 -9.80 6.17 -13.21
N LEU A 53 -8.76 5.34 -13.23
CA LEU A 53 -8.81 4.00 -13.84
C LEU A 53 -9.67 3.03 -13.04
N ARG A 54 -9.63 3.11 -11.71
CA ARG A 54 -10.51 2.37 -10.81
C ARG A 54 -11.98 2.52 -11.21
N VAL A 55 -12.43 3.78 -11.39
CA VAL A 55 -13.81 4.09 -11.81
C VAL A 55 -14.09 3.69 -13.26
N LYS A 56 -13.19 4.06 -14.18
CA LYS A 56 -13.42 3.88 -15.63
C LYS A 56 -13.41 2.41 -16.05
N GLU A 57 -12.52 1.62 -15.47
CA GLU A 57 -12.25 0.25 -15.89
C GLU A 57 -12.90 -0.80 -14.96
N GLY A 58 -13.43 -0.39 -13.81
CA GLY A 58 -14.08 -1.27 -12.84
C GLY A 58 -13.10 -2.24 -12.16
N ILE A 59 -11.92 -1.74 -11.81
CA ILE A 59 -10.79 -2.51 -11.24
C ILE A 59 -10.43 -1.96 -9.85
N LEU A 60 -9.65 -2.71 -9.06
CA LEU A 60 -9.04 -2.15 -7.86
C LEU A 60 -7.99 -1.08 -8.23
N PRO A 61 -7.73 -0.08 -7.35
CA PRO A 61 -6.79 0.98 -7.66
C PRO A 61 -5.37 0.41 -7.87
N PRO A 62 -4.75 0.65 -9.04
CA PRO A 62 -3.53 -0.05 -9.41
C PRO A 62 -2.24 0.44 -8.74
N GLY A 63 -2.27 1.65 -8.18
CA GLY A 63 -1.07 2.36 -7.75
C GLY A 63 -0.22 1.57 -6.75
N ASP A 64 -0.81 1.16 -5.64
CA ASP A 64 -0.06 0.61 -4.51
C ASP A 64 0.52 -0.78 -4.77
N TYR A 65 -0.25 -1.69 -5.41
CA TYR A 65 0.32 -3.00 -5.76
C TYR A 65 1.35 -2.90 -6.89
N MET A 66 1.25 -1.92 -7.79
CA MET A 66 2.30 -1.66 -8.78
C MET A 66 3.57 -1.11 -8.12
N GLN A 67 3.44 -0.23 -7.12
CA GLN A 67 4.59 0.18 -6.31
C GLN A 67 5.21 -1.00 -5.58
N CYS A 68 4.41 -1.97 -5.13
CA CYS A 68 4.93 -3.20 -4.55
C CYS A 68 5.71 -4.03 -5.59
N ILE A 69 5.19 -4.16 -6.81
CA ILE A 69 5.86 -4.88 -7.91
C ILE A 69 7.22 -4.26 -8.21
N LEU A 70 7.26 -2.94 -8.43
CA LEU A 70 8.51 -2.22 -8.71
C LEU A 70 9.47 -2.29 -7.51
N GLY A 71 8.96 -2.12 -6.29
CA GLY A 71 9.73 -2.18 -5.06
C GLY A 71 10.42 -3.54 -4.84
N MET A 72 9.83 -4.63 -5.36
CA MET A 72 10.35 -5.99 -5.25
C MET A 72 11.16 -6.48 -6.47
N MET A 73 11.41 -5.64 -7.48
CA MET A 73 12.28 -6.01 -8.61
C MET A 73 13.73 -6.19 -8.15
N GLU A 74 14.32 -7.36 -8.34
CA GLU A 74 15.65 -7.67 -7.81
C GLU A 74 16.79 -7.08 -8.63
N ASP A 75 16.58 -6.92 -9.93
CA ASP A 75 17.55 -6.35 -10.86
C ASP A 75 17.40 -4.82 -10.91
N GLU A 76 18.45 -4.11 -10.49
CA GLU A 76 18.43 -2.64 -10.38
C GLU A 76 18.43 -1.96 -11.75
N GLU A 77 19.12 -2.51 -12.75
CA GLU A 77 19.12 -1.96 -14.11
C GLU A 77 17.71 -2.13 -14.72
N GLN A 78 17.10 -3.31 -14.55
CA GLN A 78 15.73 -3.56 -14.98
C GLN A 78 14.73 -2.62 -14.29
N LEU A 79 14.90 -2.37 -12.98
CA LEU A 79 14.04 -1.44 -12.24
C LEU A 79 14.17 -0.01 -12.78
N GLN A 80 15.38 0.46 -13.04
CA GLN A 80 15.61 1.81 -13.56
C GLN A 80 14.92 2.02 -14.91
N GLU A 81 15.09 1.07 -15.84
CA GLU A 81 14.41 1.09 -17.14
C GLU A 81 12.89 1.02 -16.98
N ALA A 82 12.38 0.13 -16.11
CA ALA A 82 10.96 0.02 -15.84
C ALA A 82 10.38 1.33 -15.28
N ILE A 83 11.09 2.01 -14.37
CA ILE A 83 10.68 3.31 -13.83
C ILE A 83 10.63 4.38 -14.93
N ILE A 84 11.64 4.44 -15.81
CA ILE A 84 11.69 5.42 -16.90
C ILE A 84 10.51 5.22 -17.85
N ILE A 85 10.29 3.98 -18.28
CA ILE A 85 9.24 3.64 -19.26
C ILE A 85 7.86 3.78 -18.62
N LEU A 86 7.64 3.19 -17.45
CA LEU A 86 6.29 3.04 -16.89
C LEU A 86 5.77 4.31 -16.21
N LYS A 87 6.64 5.26 -15.86
CA LYS A 87 6.23 6.60 -15.41
C LYS A 87 5.69 7.47 -16.54
N ASP A 88 6.08 7.19 -17.79
CA ASP A 88 5.58 7.94 -18.93
C ASP A 88 4.05 7.83 -19.05
N ARG A 89 3.43 8.82 -19.68
CA ARG A 89 1.97 8.93 -19.79
C ARG A 89 1.52 8.76 -21.24
N ALA A 90 0.56 7.88 -21.44
CA ALA A 90 -0.16 7.75 -22.70
C ALA A 90 -1.67 7.90 -22.45
N GLY A 91 -2.36 8.74 -23.22
CA GLY A 91 -3.81 8.90 -23.07
C GLY A 91 -4.26 9.37 -21.68
N GLY A 92 -3.45 10.19 -21.01
CA GLY A 92 -3.77 10.80 -19.70
C GLY A 92 -3.29 10.02 -18.47
N HIS A 93 -3.00 8.73 -18.60
CA HIS A 93 -2.63 7.85 -17.49
C HIS A 93 -1.16 7.39 -17.57
N PRO A 94 -0.44 7.24 -16.44
CA PRO A 94 0.83 6.55 -16.42
C PRO A 94 0.73 5.14 -16.99
N LEU A 95 1.72 4.72 -17.78
CA LEU A 95 1.77 3.40 -18.38
C LEU A 95 1.73 2.28 -17.33
N VAL A 96 2.32 2.51 -16.15
CA VAL A 96 2.28 1.57 -15.01
C VAL A 96 0.85 1.17 -14.64
N ASN A 97 -0.07 2.13 -14.57
CA ASN A 97 -1.46 1.87 -14.18
C ASN A 97 -2.27 1.23 -15.32
N GLN A 98 -1.97 1.60 -16.57
CA GLN A 98 -2.61 0.99 -17.74
C GLN A 98 -2.21 -0.48 -17.89
N LEU A 99 -0.94 -0.79 -17.68
CA LEU A 99 -0.43 -2.15 -17.70
C LEU A 99 -1.13 -2.98 -16.62
N ALA A 100 -1.29 -2.41 -15.43
CA ALA A 100 -1.99 -3.03 -14.32
C ALA A 100 -3.46 -3.33 -14.65
N ALA A 101 -4.18 -2.35 -15.20
CA ALA A 101 -5.57 -2.50 -15.63
C ALA A 101 -5.72 -3.60 -16.70
N LYS A 102 -4.82 -3.64 -17.68
CA LYS A 102 -4.81 -4.67 -18.72
C LYS A 102 -4.55 -6.06 -18.15
N ALA A 103 -3.61 -6.18 -17.22
CA ALA A 103 -3.30 -7.45 -16.58
C ALA A 103 -4.49 -7.97 -15.76
N GLU A 104 -5.13 -7.12 -14.96
CA GLU A 104 -6.32 -7.48 -14.18
C GLU A 104 -7.46 -7.99 -15.09
N LYS A 105 -7.74 -7.28 -16.19
CA LYS A 105 -8.75 -7.71 -17.17
C LYS A 105 -8.39 -9.03 -17.86
N ALA A 106 -7.14 -9.18 -18.30
CA ALA A 106 -6.67 -10.37 -18.98
C ALA A 106 -6.69 -11.61 -18.08
N HIS A 107 -6.56 -11.43 -16.77
CA HIS A 107 -6.53 -12.50 -15.78
C HIS A 107 -7.82 -12.61 -14.95
N HIS A 108 -8.88 -11.87 -15.30
CA HIS A 108 -10.19 -11.89 -14.65
C HIS A 108 -10.14 -11.60 -13.14
N GLY A 109 -9.29 -10.66 -12.72
CA GLY A 109 -9.21 -10.20 -11.34
C GLY A 109 -7.82 -9.78 -10.92
N VAL A 110 -7.78 -8.93 -9.89
CA VAL A 110 -6.55 -8.30 -9.37
C VAL A 110 -5.47 -9.32 -8.99
N GLU A 111 -5.82 -10.46 -8.38
CA GLU A 111 -4.83 -11.45 -7.95
C GLU A 111 -4.13 -12.09 -9.15
N GLY A 112 -4.91 -12.48 -10.16
CA GLY A 112 -4.36 -13.03 -11.39
C GLY A 112 -3.53 -11.98 -12.15
N GLY A 113 -3.98 -10.73 -12.14
CA GLY A 113 -3.25 -9.59 -12.72
C GLY A 113 -1.89 -9.39 -12.05
N ILE A 114 -1.85 -9.35 -10.71
CA ILE A 114 -0.61 -9.24 -9.93
C ILE A 114 0.34 -10.40 -10.25
N GLU A 115 -0.15 -11.65 -10.28
CA GLU A 115 0.70 -12.81 -10.62
C GLU A 115 1.22 -12.78 -12.06
N GLY A 116 0.41 -12.30 -13.02
CA GLY A 116 0.85 -12.07 -14.39
C GLY A 116 1.97 -11.03 -14.48
N LEU A 117 1.82 -9.92 -13.77
CA LEU A 117 2.82 -8.84 -13.72
C LEU A 117 4.09 -9.27 -13.00
N LYS A 118 3.98 -10.01 -11.90
CA LYS A 118 5.14 -10.60 -11.23
C LYS A 118 5.96 -11.48 -12.17
N LYS A 119 5.31 -12.30 -13.00
CA LYS A 119 5.99 -13.10 -14.03
C LYS A 119 6.67 -12.22 -15.08
N LEU A 120 5.99 -11.19 -15.57
CA LEU A 120 6.51 -10.25 -16.55
C LEU A 120 7.78 -9.53 -16.04
N PHE A 121 7.75 -9.06 -14.80
CA PHE A 121 8.84 -8.32 -14.16
C PHE A 121 9.84 -9.19 -13.40
N ARG A 122 9.67 -10.53 -13.41
CA ARG A 122 10.52 -11.50 -12.70
C ARG A 122 10.61 -11.24 -11.19
N VAL A 123 9.51 -10.81 -10.58
CA VAL A 123 9.42 -10.57 -9.14
C VAL A 123 9.11 -11.89 -8.41
N ARG A 124 10.03 -12.31 -7.52
CA ARG A 124 9.87 -13.52 -6.71
C ARG A 124 9.08 -13.33 -5.42
N GLY A 125 9.00 -12.10 -4.91
CA GLY A 125 8.24 -11.78 -3.71
C GLY A 125 6.73 -11.92 -3.88
N ASN A 126 6.02 -11.98 -2.75
CA ASN A 126 4.56 -12.13 -2.73
C ASN A 126 3.91 -10.76 -2.62
N ILE A 127 2.87 -10.53 -3.40
CA ILE A 127 2.13 -9.27 -3.40
C ILE A 127 0.66 -9.65 -3.34
N ILE A 128 -0.03 -9.15 -2.31
CA ILE A 128 -1.39 -9.54 -1.99
C ILE A 128 -2.21 -8.25 -1.81
N PRO A 129 -3.30 -8.05 -2.56
CA PRO A 129 -4.20 -6.94 -2.26
C PRO A 129 -4.88 -7.20 -0.92
N VAL A 130 -4.93 -6.20 -0.05
CA VAL A 130 -5.45 -6.35 1.32
C VAL A 130 -6.91 -6.81 1.36
N SER A 131 -7.70 -6.43 0.36
CA SER A 131 -9.04 -6.94 0.10
C SER A 131 -9.23 -7.18 -1.39
N LEU A 132 -10.25 -7.97 -1.75
CA LEU A 132 -10.73 -8.10 -3.12
C LEU A 132 -11.96 -7.22 -3.39
N LEU A 133 -12.45 -6.53 -2.36
CA LEU A 133 -13.58 -5.62 -2.45
C LEU A 133 -13.07 -4.21 -2.79
N ASP A 134 -13.72 -3.58 -3.75
CA ASP A 134 -13.51 -2.17 -4.04
C ASP A 134 -14.12 -1.31 -2.93
N VAL A 135 -13.31 -0.45 -2.31
CA VAL A 135 -13.73 0.33 -1.13
C VAL A 135 -13.22 1.76 -1.18
N ASP A 136 -14.03 2.68 -0.67
CA ASP A 136 -13.64 4.06 -0.43
C ASP A 136 -13.18 4.24 1.01
N LEU A 137 -12.02 4.86 1.19
CA LEU A 137 -11.56 5.37 2.48
C LEU A 137 -12.14 6.76 2.71
N ASN A 138 -12.95 6.88 3.74
CA ASN A 138 -13.62 8.12 4.12
C ASN A 138 -13.04 8.63 5.45
N SER A 139 -13.13 9.93 5.66
CA SER A 139 -12.69 10.58 6.90
C SER A 139 -13.68 11.63 7.37
N GLU A 140 -13.71 11.83 8.68
CA GLU A 140 -14.44 12.91 9.33
C GLU A 140 -13.49 13.71 10.21
N THR A 141 -13.63 15.03 10.19
CA THR A 141 -12.83 15.95 11.00
C THR A 141 -13.48 16.27 12.35
N LYS A 142 -12.81 16.99 13.24
CA LYS A 142 -13.36 17.37 14.56
C LYS A 142 -14.55 18.34 14.44
N ASN A 143 -14.60 19.19 13.42
CA ASN A 143 -15.77 20.03 13.11
C ASN A 143 -16.89 19.31 12.34
N GLY A 144 -16.78 17.99 12.13
CA GLY A 144 -17.81 17.18 11.48
C GLY A 144 -17.84 17.25 9.95
N ASN A 145 -16.81 17.83 9.31
CA ASN A 145 -16.70 17.78 7.85
C ASN A 145 -16.35 16.35 7.41
N CYS A 146 -17.09 15.83 6.45
CA CYS A 146 -16.85 14.50 5.87
C CYS A 146 -16.14 14.63 4.52
N PHE A 147 -15.06 13.87 4.35
CA PHE A 147 -14.34 13.73 3.09
C PHE A 147 -14.54 12.31 2.58
N ASN A 148 -15.32 12.20 1.50
CA ASN A 148 -15.62 10.91 0.87
C ASN A 148 -14.52 10.60 -0.15
N ARG A 149 -13.70 9.58 0.13
CA ARG A 149 -12.47 9.18 -0.58
C ARG A 149 -11.18 9.84 -0.10
N GLU A 150 -10.12 9.04 -0.16
CA GLU A 150 -8.78 9.33 0.35
C GLU A 150 -8.18 10.62 -0.23
N HIS A 151 -8.25 10.83 -1.54
CA HIS A 151 -7.64 11.99 -2.21
C HIS A 151 -8.28 13.33 -1.84
N LEU A 152 -9.49 13.33 -1.25
CA LEU A 152 -10.11 14.57 -0.79
C LEU A 152 -9.47 15.06 0.50
N LEU A 153 -8.88 14.17 1.30
CA LEU A 153 -8.16 14.55 2.51
C LEU A 153 -6.85 15.28 2.19
N ASP A 154 -6.23 14.99 1.05
CA ASP A 154 -5.03 15.69 0.58
C ASP A 154 -5.25 17.20 0.43
N LYS A 155 -6.49 17.66 0.26
CA LYS A 155 -6.82 19.09 0.21
C LYS A 155 -6.52 19.83 1.51
N LEU A 156 -6.50 19.13 2.65
CA LEU A 156 -6.15 19.72 3.94
C LEU A 156 -4.64 19.87 4.12
N LYS A 157 -3.84 19.12 3.34
CA LYS A 157 -2.39 19.11 3.48
C LYS A 157 -1.80 20.45 3.06
N GLY A 158 -1.20 21.14 4.01
CA GLY A 158 -0.58 22.45 3.77
C GLY A 158 -1.58 23.58 3.50
N ASP A 159 -2.88 23.40 3.76
CA ASP A 159 -3.85 24.48 3.62
C ASP A 159 -3.52 25.62 4.62
N PRO A 160 -3.31 26.87 4.15
CA PRO A 160 -3.08 28.01 5.02
C PRO A 160 -4.26 28.29 5.97
N LYS A 161 -5.49 27.91 5.59
CA LYS A 161 -6.71 28.07 6.40
C LYS A 161 -6.94 26.94 7.40
N PHE A 162 -6.13 25.88 7.35
CA PHE A 162 -6.25 24.73 8.24
C PHE A 162 -6.20 25.16 9.72
N SER A 163 -7.19 24.69 10.48
CA SER A 163 -7.30 24.82 11.93
C SER A 163 -7.27 23.46 12.62
N LEU A 164 -7.06 23.44 13.95
CA LEU A 164 -7.11 22.17 14.72
C LEU A 164 -8.48 21.48 14.66
N GLU A 165 -9.55 22.21 14.34
CA GLU A 165 -10.90 21.63 14.16
C GLU A 165 -11.04 20.89 12.82
N ASP A 166 -10.15 21.16 11.86
CA ASP A 166 -10.07 20.45 10.57
C ASP A 166 -9.24 19.16 10.67
N GLU A 167 -8.73 18.82 11.86
CA GLU A 167 -8.05 17.54 12.08
C GLU A 167 -9.00 16.36 11.91
N VAL A 168 -8.49 15.29 11.31
CA VAL A 168 -9.19 14.01 11.20
C VAL A 168 -9.46 13.45 12.60
N SER A 169 -10.75 13.30 12.92
CA SER A 169 -11.23 12.68 14.15
C SER A 169 -11.42 11.18 13.99
N ARG A 170 -11.86 10.72 12.80
CA ARG A 170 -12.01 9.30 12.48
C ARG A 170 -11.87 9.02 10.98
N ILE A 171 -11.51 7.78 10.68
CA ILE A 171 -11.52 7.20 9.33
C ILE A 171 -12.37 5.94 9.32
N PHE A 172 -12.98 5.64 8.17
CA PHE A 172 -13.78 4.43 7.98
C PHE A 172 -13.76 4.00 6.50
N LEU A 173 -14.02 2.72 6.25
CA LEU A 173 -14.07 2.16 4.90
C LEU A 173 -15.52 1.84 4.52
N GLU A 174 -15.89 2.18 3.29
CA GLU A 174 -17.23 1.91 2.77
C GLU A 174 -17.17 1.36 1.33
N PRO A 175 -17.83 0.22 1.04
CA PRO A 175 -18.44 -0.72 1.99
C PRO A 175 -17.41 -1.34 2.94
N LEU A 176 -17.85 -1.99 4.03
CA LEU A 176 -16.94 -2.67 4.97
C LEU A 176 -16.25 -3.87 4.29
N PRO A 177 -14.91 -3.85 4.11
CA PRO A 177 -14.20 -4.93 3.44
C PRO A 177 -13.80 -6.06 4.39
N LYS A 178 -13.75 -7.26 3.82
CA LYS A 178 -13.07 -8.40 4.43
C LYS A 178 -11.64 -8.49 3.91
N ALA A 179 -10.72 -8.92 4.76
CA ALA A 179 -9.36 -9.20 4.35
C ALA A 179 -9.31 -10.30 3.28
N ASN A 180 -8.34 -10.19 2.37
CA ASN A 180 -7.98 -11.30 1.50
C ASN A 180 -7.51 -12.48 2.36
N PRO A 181 -8.06 -13.70 2.21
CA PRO A 181 -7.63 -14.87 2.96
C PRO A 181 -6.12 -15.12 2.90
N LYS A 182 -5.48 -14.88 1.74
CA LYS A 182 -4.03 -15.01 1.58
C LYS A 182 -3.25 -14.01 2.44
N ALA A 183 -3.80 -12.80 2.63
CA ALA A 183 -3.19 -11.80 3.51
C ALA A 183 -3.23 -12.27 4.97
N LEU A 184 -4.36 -12.84 5.41
CA LEU A 184 -4.49 -13.41 6.76
C LEU A 184 -3.53 -14.56 6.99
N GLU A 185 -3.42 -15.49 6.03
CA GLU A 185 -2.47 -16.61 6.09
C GLU A 185 -1.02 -16.11 6.19
N ALA A 186 -0.65 -15.12 5.38
CA ALA A 186 0.67 -14.52 5.42
C ALA A 186 0.98 -13.91 6.79
N ILE A 187 0.06 -13.12 7.35
CA ILE A 187 0.19 -12.47 8.68
C ILE A 187 0.38 -13.52 9.79
N LEU A 188 -0.45 -14.57 9.79
CA LEU A 188 -0.38 -15.64 10.78
C LEU A 188 0.93 -16.44 10.71
N ALA A 189 1.51 -16.57 9.51
CA ALA A 189 2.76 -17.28 9.29
C ALA A 189 4.01 -16.40 9.40
N ALA A 190 3.87 -15.09 9.64
CA ALA A 190 4.96 -14.13 9.63
C ALA A 190 5.89 -14.29 10.84
N ASP A 191 7.19 -14.17 10.62
CA ASP A 191 8.18 -13.97 11.68
C ASP A 191 8.22 -12.50 12.11
N LYS A 192 7.94 -11.59 11.16
CA LYS A 192 7.86 -10.15 11.37
C LYS A 192 6.72 -9.54 10.55
N ILE A 193 5.95 -8.67 11.18
CA ILE A 193 4.95 -7.82 10.53
C ILE A 193 5.46 -6.40 10.59
N ILE A 194 5.51 -5.73 9.44
CA ILE A 194 6.04 -4.39 9.30
C ILE A 194 4.94 -3.44 8.84
N PHE A 195 4.77 -2.33 9.53
CA PHE A 195 4.13 -1.14 8.97
C PHE A 195 5.24 -0.16 8.56
N PRO A 196 5.53 -0.01 7.26
CA PRO A 196 6.47 0.98 6.74
C PRO A 196 6.03 2.40 7.09
N PRO A 197 6.94 3.39 6.99
CA PRO A 197 6.53 4.79 7.15
C PRO A 197 5.55 5.18 6.05
N GLY A 198 4.64 6.09 6.36
CA GLY A 198 3.56 6.50 5.47
C GLY A 198 2.52 7.33 6.20
N SER A 199 1.58 7.90 5.45
CA SER A 199 0.48 8.63 6.08
C SER A 199 -0.26 7.72 7.08
N PRO A 200 -0.42 8.14 8.34
CA PRO A 200 -1.15 7.35 9.33
C PRO A 200 -2.59 7.10 8.87
N TYR A 201 -3.29 8.16 8.45
CA TYR A 201 -4.72 8.10 8.14
C TYR A 201 -5.04 7.54 6.75
N THR A 202 -4.13 7.62 5.77
CA THR A 202 -4.41 7.16 4.40
C THR A 202 -3.65 5.90 4.00
N SER A 203 -2.50 5.62 4.63
CA SER A 203 -1.63 4.51 4.23
C SER A 203 -1.47 3.42 5.28
N ILE A 204 -1.55 3.74 6.58
CA ILE A 204 -1.25 2.79 7.66
C ILE A 204 -2.53 2.31 8.34
N PHE A 205 -3.20 3.19 9.09
CA PHE A 205 -4.37 2.86 9.90
C PHE A 205 -5.52 2.22 9.12
N PRO A 206 -5.79 2.56 7.84
CA PRO A 206 -6.86 1.89 7.10
C PRO A 206 -6.68 0.36 6.98
N HIS A 207 -5.44 -0.16 7.01
CA HIS A 207 -5.20 -1.62 7.05
C HIS A 207 -5.82 -2.27 8.30
N LEU A 208 -5.85 -1.54 9.42
CA LEU A 208 -6.41 -2.00 10.69
C LEU A 208 -7.95 -1.93 10.72
N LEU A 209 -8.58 -1.26 9.74
CA LEU A 209 -10.03 -1.23 9.58
C LEU A 209 -10.58 -2.41 8.77
N ILE A 210 -9.70 -3.18 8.13
CA ILE A 210 -10.07 -4.34 7.32
C ILE A 210 -10.44 -5.51 8.25
N ASP A 211 -11.65 -6.06 8.08
CA ASP A 211 -12.12 -7.17 8.90
C ASP A 211 -11.18 -8.40 8.78
N GLY A 212 -10.68 -8.86 9.92
CA GLY A 212 -9.74 -9.97 10.04
C GLY A 212 -8.28 -9.54 10.26
N ILE A 213 -7.84 -8.37 9.78
CA ILE A 213 -6.43 -7.94 9.88
C ILE A 213 -6.02 -7.76 11.35
N PRO A 214 -6.70 -6.97 12.19
CA PRO A 214 -6.33 -6.81 13.60
C PRO A 214 -6.28 -8.14 14.36
N GLN A 215 -7.25 -9.02 14.10
CA GLN A 215 -7.35 -10.32 14.77
C GLN A 215 -6.20 -11.24 14.35
N ALA A 216 -5.77 -11.20 13.09
CA ALA A 216 -4.62 -11.97 12.63
C ALA A 216 -3.31 -11.45 13.23
N ILE A 217 -3.15 -10.12 13.31
CA ILE A 217 -1.98 -9.48 13.96
C ILE A 217 -1.90 -9.87 15.44
N GLN A 218 -3.04 -9.90 16.16
CA GLN A 218 -3.06 -10.31 17.57
C GLN A 218 -2.78 -11.80 17.79
N LYS A 219 -3.11 -12.66 16.82
CA LYS A 219 -2.94 -14.12 16.92
C LYS A 219 -1.56 -14.61 16.49
N THR A 220 -0.86 -13.85 15.65
CA THR A 220 0.47 -14.25 15.18
C THR A 220 1.49 -14.26 16.32
N LYS A 221 2.55 -15.07 16.15
CA LYS A 221 3.73 -15.02 17.03
C LYS A 221 4.83 -14.13 16.46
N GLY A 222 4.62 -13.57 15.26
CA GLY A 222 5.55 -12.67 14.61
C GLY A 222 5.73 -11.37 15.37
N LYS A 223 6.92 -10.77 15.25
CA LYS A 223 7.19 -9.46 15.86
C LYS A 223 6.55 -8.36 15.02
N LEU A 224 5.69 -7.56 15.66
CA LEU A 224 5.18 -6.33 15.05
C LEU A 224 6.25 -5.23 15.13
N VAL A 225 6.54 -4.61 14.00
CA VAL A 225 7.47 -3.49 13.87
C VAL A 225 6.76 -2.38 13.13
N ILE A 226 6.83 -1.18 13.70
CA ILE A 226 6.21 0.01 13.13
C ILE A 226 7.31 1.05 12.93
N ALA A 227 7.46 1.49 11.69
CA ALA A 227 8.37 2.57 11.35
C ALA A 227 7.60 3.89 11.35
N LEU A 228 7.80 4.71 12.38
CA LEU A 228 7.13 6.00 12.53
C LEU A 228 7.68 7.03 11.53
N ASN A 229 6.83 7.99 11.17
CA ASN A 229 7.24 9.11 10.32
C ASN A 229 8.26 10.00 11.03
N LEU A 230 9.24 10.52 10.27
CA LEU A 230 10.24 11.45 10.78
C LEU A 230 9.69 12.87 10.98
N MET A 231 8.68 13.23 10.18
CA MET A 231 8.07 14.55 10.15
C MET A 231 6.56 14.39 10.18
N THR A 232 5.89 15.33 10.83
CA THR A 232 4.44 15.47 10.74
C THR A 232 4.04 16.33 9.55
N THR A 233 2.88 16.07 8.99
CA THR A 233 2.20 16.80 7.92
C THR A 233 1.05 17.61 8.52
N LYS A 234 1.11 18.94 8.35
CA LYS A 234 -0.02 19.83 8.66
C LYS A 234 -1.23 19.41 7.84
N GLY A 235 -2.37 19.19 8.47
CA GLY A 235 -3.57 18.68 7.79
C GLY A 235 -3.82 17.19 7.94
N GLU A 236 -2.88 16.44 8.53
CA GLU A 236 -2.97 14.99 8.60
C GLU A 236 -2.59 14.45 9.99
N ASP A 237 -1.34 14.61 10.43
CA ASP A 237 -0.83 13.95 11.64
C ASP A 237 -0.04 14.88 12.58
N HIS A 238 -0.13 16.20 12.40
CA HIS A 238 0.59 17.16 13.25
C HIS A 238 0.22 17.15 14.74
N HIS A 239 -0.95 16.63 15.09
CA HIS A 239 -1.37 16.39 16.48
C HIS A 239 -0.88 15.05 17.04
N LEU A 240 -0.40 14.16 16.18
CA LEU A 240 0.07 12.85 16.60
C LEU A 240 1.47 12.97 17.22
N THR A 241 1.54 12.71 18.51
CA THR A 241 2.76 12.33 19.22
C THR A 241 3.01 10.82 19.07
N MET A 242 4.22 10.36 19.41
CA MET A 242 4.52 8.92 19.47
C MET A 242 3.52 8.15 20.34
N THR A 243 3.07 8.73 21.46
CA THR A 243 2.14 8.08 22.39
C THR A 243 0.72 8.04 21.88
N THR A 244 0.28 9.04 21.10
CA THR A 244 -1.07 9.05 20.51
C THR A 244 -1.15 8.28 19.20
N TRP A 245 -0.01 7.95 18.60
CA TRP A 245 0.08 7.12 17.40
C TRP A 245 -0.06 5.63 17.74
N LEU A 246 0.59 5.17 18.82
CA LEU A 246 0.61 3.78 19.30
C LEU A 246 -0.63 3.43 20.13
#